data_AF-A0A1H9U2G6-F1
#
_entry.id   AF-A0A1H9U2G6-F1
#
_cell.length_a   1.000
_cell.length_b   1.000
_cell.length_c   1.000
_cell.angle_alpha   90.00
_cell.angle_beta   90.00
_cell.angle_gamma   90.00
#
_symmetry.space_group_name_H-M   'P 1'
#
loop_
_entity.id
_entity.type
_entity.pdbx_description
1 polymer ?
#
loop_
_entity_poly.entity_id
_entity_poly.type
_entity_poly.pdbx_seq_one_letter_code
_entity_poly.pdbx_strand_id
1 'polypeptide(L)'
;MALPALLGMGAIIGFFSRVLEWLITRIAARFTNRLAGMLVWTTLYITLLVALGGTLAAIINGLSATLPSELAQGIGAIKPNNFEACMAAIYSSKIAMWVFQQKKQLIDWEQGRPVL
;
A
#
# COMPACT_ATOMS: atom_id res chain seq x y z
N MET A 1 44.77 32.65 31.80
CA MET A 1 44.88 31.18 31.94
C MET A 1 43.52 30.48 31.76
N ALA A 2 42.71 30.86 30.76
CA ALA A 2 41.34 30.35 30.58
C ALA A 2 41.17 29.31 29.46
N LEU A 3 42.22 29.10 28.66
CA LEU A 3 42.21 28.20 27.50
C LEU A 3 41.93 26.71 27.83
N PRO A 4 42.47 26.10 28.91
CA PRO A 4 42.19 24.69 29.20
C PRO A 4 40.77 24.45 29.76
N ALA A 5 40.19 25.42 30.47
CA ALA A 5 38.84 25.29 31.01
C ALA A 5 37.74 25.40 29.93
N LEU A 6 37.98 26.20 28.88
CA LEU A 6 37.09 26.35 27.72
C LEU A 6 37.10 25.10 26.83
N LEU A 7 38.28 24.50 26.60
CA LEU A 7 38.40 23.23 25.86
C LEU A 7 37.79 22.05 26.64
N GLY A 8 37.96 22.00 27.97
CA GLY A 8 37.35 20.99 28.82
C GLY A 8 35.82 21.06 28.87
N MET A 9 35.24 22.26 28.98
CA MET A 9 33.79 22.44 28.91
C MET A 9 33.22 22.08 27.53
N GLY A 10 33.90 22.44 26.44
CA GLY A 10 33.49 22.05 25.09
C GLY A 10 33.51 20.53 24.87
N ALA A 11 34.49 19.82 25.44
CA ALA A 11 34.59 18.36 25.35
C ALA A 11 33.45 17.66 26.11
N ILE A 12 33.07 18.15 27.29
CA ILE A 12 31.96 17.58 28.09
C ILE A 12 30.62 17.83 27.38
N ILE A 13 30.39 19.04 26.87
CA ILE A 13 29.18 19.36 26.11
C ILE A 13 29.11 18.52 24.82
N GLY A 14 30.24 18.33 24.13
CA GLY A 14 30.35 17.45 22.95
C GLY A 14 30.07 15.98 23.26
N PHE A 15 30.49 15.50 24.43
CA PHE A 15 30.20 14.14 24.88
C PHE A 15 28.70 13.94 25.18
N PHE A 16 28.10 14.84 25.97
CA PHE A 16 26.68 14.75 26.32
C PHE A 16 25.76 14.91 25.10
N SER A 17 26.08 15.84 24.19
CA SER A 17 25.32 15.99 22.94
C SER A 17 25.37 14.74 22.07
N ARG A 18 26.54 14.10 21.92
CA ARG A 18 26.66 12.84 21.18
C ARG A 18 25.94 11.66 21.82
N VAL A 19 25.94 11.58 23.16
CA VAL A 19 25.19 10.54 23.89
C VAL A 19 23.68 10.74 23.70
N LEU A 20 23.21 12.00 23.78
CA LEU A 20 21.81 12.32 23.57
C LEU A 20 21.38 12.04 22.13
N GLU A 21 22.20 12.45 21.15
CA GLU A 21 21.98 12.20 19.73
C GLU A 21 21.95 10.71 19.42
N TRP A 22 22.86 9.91 19.98
CA TRP A 22 22.85 8.46 19.86
C TRP A 22 21.56 7.84 20.42
N LEU A 23 21.09 8.32 21.57
CA LEU A 23 19.89 7.80 22.21
C LEU A 23 18.62 8.16 21.43
N ILE A 24 18.52 9.40 20.95
CA ILE A 24 17.42 9.87 20.10
C ILE A 24 17.42 9.13 18.76
N THR A 25 18.55 9.04 18.08
CA THR A 25 18.66 8.33 16.78
C THR A 25 18.38 6.85 16.93
N ARG A 26 18.75 6.21 18.04
CA ARG A 26 18.45 4.80 18.30
C ARG A 26 16.95 4.54 18.47
N ILE A 27 16.26 5.42 19.19
CA ILE A 27 14.80 5.33 19.36
C ILE A 27 14.11 5.63 18.03
N ALA A 28 14.51 6.73 17.36
CA ALA A 28 13.96 7.13 16.07
C ALA A 28 14.13 6.02 15.02
N ALA A 29 15.31 5.41 14.91
CA ALA A 29 15.56 4.31 13.97
C ALA A 29 14.64 3.11 14.21
N ARG A 30 14.31 2.79 15.48
CA ARG A 30 13.38 1.70 15.79
C ARG A 30 11.96 1.98 15.31
N PHE A 31 11.49 3.21 15.48
CA PHE A 31 10.17 3.62 14.99
C PHE A 31 10.14 3.69 13.46
N THR A 32 11.15 4.31 12.84
CA THR A 32 11.27 4.43 11.39
C THR A 32 11.32 3.07 10.71
N ASN A 33 12.07 2.10 11.25
CA ASN A 33 12.14 0.76 10.66
C ASN A 33 10.78 0.03 10.68
N ARG A 34 9.98 0.20 11.75
CA ARG A 34 8.64 -0.38 11.82
C ARG A 34 7.67 0.32 10.87
N LEU A 35 7.71 1.64 10.80
CA LEU A 35 6.88 2.43 9.89
C LEU A 35 7.22 2.15 8.43
N ALA A 36 8.51 2.09 8.09
CA ALA A 36 8.97 1.78 6.74
C ALA A 36 8.48 0.40 6.29
N GLY A 37 8.56 -0.62 7.15
CA GLY A 37 8.03 -1.95 6.85
C GLY A 37 6.54 -1.94 6.55
N MET A 38 5.73 -1.29 7.40
CA MET A 38 4.29 -1.17 7.14
C MET A 38 3.99 -0.40 5.85
N LEU A 39 4.73 0.68 5.60
CA LEU A 39 4.53 1.53 4.43
C LEU A 39 4.87 0.78 3.13
N VAL A 40 5.90 -0.06 3.12
CA VAL A 40 6.23 -0.92 1.99
C VAL A 40 5.09 -1.90 1.69
N TRP A 41 4.56 -2.56 2.72
CA TRP A 41 3.47 -3.51 2.52
C TRP A 41 2.16 -2.85 2.08
N THR A 42 1.82 -1.68 2.63
CA THR A 42 0.60 -0.95 2.24
C THR A 42 0.71 -0.42 0.82
N THR A 43 1.86 0.14 0.43
CA THR A 43 2.10 0.64 -0.94
C THR A 43 2.09 -0.50 -1.95
N LEU A 44 2.73 -1.63 -1.65
CA LEU A 44 2.69 -2.84 -2.48
C LEU A 44 1.24 -3.33 -2.66
N TYR A 45 0.48 -3.39 -1.56
CA TYR A 45 -0.92 -3.81 -1.61
C TYR A 45 -1.79 -2.87 -2.47
N ILE A 46 -1.64 -1.55 -2.29
CA ILE A 46 -2.37 -0.55 -3.07
C ILE A 46 -1.99 -0.63 -4.56
N THR A 47 -0.72 -0.81 -4.89
CA THR A 47 -0.28 -0.94 -6.30
C THR A 47 -0.86 -2.19 -6.95
N LEU A 48 -0.93 -3.32 -6.26
CA LEU A 48 -1.62 -4.50 -6.78
C LEU A 48 -3.11 -4.25 -7.03
N LEU A 49 -3.81 -3.55 -6.13
CA LEU A 49 -5.22 -3.23 -6.32
C LEU A 49 -5.45 -2.30 -7.52
N VAL A 50 -4.61 -1.28 -7.68
CA VAL A 50 -4.68 -0.36 -8.82
C VAL A 50 -4.41 -1.12 -10.13
N ALA A 51 -3.40 -1.99 -10.15
CA ALA A 51 -3.10 -2.82 -11.30
C ALA A 51 -4.28 -3.74 -11.67
N LEU A 52 -4.92 -4.37 -10.67
CA LEU A 52 -6.11 -5.21 -10.88
C LEU A 52 -7.30 -4.41 -11.43
N GLY A 53 -7.55 -3.20 -10.90
CA GLY A 53 -8.57 -2.32 -11.45
C GLY A 53 -8.29 -1.91 -12.89
N GLY A 54 -7.02 -1.59 -13.19
CA GLY A 54 -6.57 -1.23 -14.54
C GLY A 54 -6.71 -2.37 -15.55
N THR A 55 -6.33 -3.60 -15.17
CA THR A 55 -6.48 -4.76 -16.08
C THR A 55 -7.95 -5.06 -16.37
N LEU A 56 -8.84 -4.97 -15.38
CA LEU A 56 -10.27 -5.16 -15.59
C LEU A 56 -10.88 -4.07 -16.48
N ALA A 57 -10.48 -2.81 -16.30
CA ALA A 57 -10.91 -1.73 -17.18
C ALA A 57 -10.45 -1.96 -18.62
N ALA A 58 -9.21 -2.44 -18.82
CA ALA A 58 -8.68 -2.79 -20.13
C ALA A 58 -9.44 -3.97 -20.78
N ILE A 59 -9.82 -4.99 -20.00
CA ILE A 59 -10.62 -6.12 -20.50
C ILE A 59 -12.01 -5.64 -20.97
N ILE A 60 -12.68 -4.79 -20.18
CA ILE A 60 -14.01 -4.27 -20.53
C ILE A 60 -13.95 -3.37 -21.78
N ASN A 61 -12.89 -2.57 -21.90
CA ASN A 61 -12.60 -1.80 -23.10
C ASN A 61 -12.37 -2.70 -24.32
N GLY A 62 -11.57 -3.75 -24.18
CA GLY A 62 -11.32 -4.73 -25.22
C GLY A 62 -12.62 -5.41 -25.68
N LEU A 63 -13.49 -5.80 -24.74
CA LEU A 63 -14.81 -6.33 -25.07
C LEU A 63 -15.65 -5.32 -25.86
N SER A 64 -15.64 -4.05 -25.43
CA SER A 64 -16.36 -2.97 -26.10
C SER A 64 -15.90 -2.76 -27.55
N ALA A 65 -14.61 -2.94 -27.83
CA ALA A 65 -14.04 -2.85 -29.17
C ALA A 65 -14.39 -4.04 -30.08
N THR A 66 -14.70 -5.21 -29.50
CA THR A 66 -15.07 -6.42 -30.27
C THR A 66 -16.55 -6.52 -30.61
N LEU A 67 -17.38 -5.61 -30.11
CA LEU A 67 -18.82 -5.60 -30.36
C LEU A 67 -19.13 -5.18 -31.82
N PRO A 68 -20.14 -5.79 -32.48
CA PRO A 68 -20.62 -5.36 -33.78
C PRO A 68 -21.05 -3.89 -33.77
N SER A 69 -20.80 -3.16 -34.86
CA SER A 69 -21.00 -1.70 -34.94
C SER A 69 -22.42 -1.25 -34.57
N GLU A 70 -23.45 -2.00 -34.98
CA GLU A 70 -24.85 -1.75 -34.64
C GLU A 70 -25.11 -1.83 -33.12
N LEU A 71 -24.53 -2.83 -32.47
CA LEU A 71 -24.68 -3.04 -31.03
C LEU A 71 -23.83 -2.04 -30.24
N ALA A 72 -22.65 -1.68 -30.75
CA ALA A 72 -21.77 -0.68 -30.14
C ALA A 72 -22.42 0.72 -30.14
N GLN A 73 -23.11 1.10 -31.22
CA GLN A 73 -23.86 2.36 -31.28
C GLN A 73 -25.07 2.37 -30.34
N GLY A 74 -25.84 1.28 -30.30
CA GLY A 74 -26.98 1.15 -29.39
C GLY A 74 -26.57 1.17 -27.91
N ILE A 75 -25.49 0.46 -27.56
CA ILE A 75 -24.93 0.46 -26.20
C ILE A 75 -24.32 1.82 -25.88
N GLY A 76 -23.63 2.45 -26.83
CA GLY A 76 -23.03 3.78 -26.65
C GLY A 76 -24.04 4.89 -26.33
N ALA A 77 -25.31 4.74 -26.74
CA ALA A 77 -26.38 5.68 -26.42
C ALA A 77 -26.89 5.57 -24.97
N ILE A 78 -26.72 4.42 -24.32
CA ILE A 78 -27.23 4.13 -22.97
C ILE A 78 -26.10 4.09 -21.93
N LYS A 79 -24.90 3.70 -22.37
CA LYS A 79 -23.71 3.54 -21.53
C LYS A 79 -23.22 4.91 -21.04
N PRO A 80 -23.14 5.14 -19.72
CA PRO A 80 -22.50 6.34 -19.20
C PRO A 80 -20.98 6.29 -19.43
N ASN A 81 -20.37 7.47 -19.59
CA ASN A 81 -18.96 7.63 -19.95
C ASN A 81 -17.98 6.96 -18.96
N ASN A 82 -18.41 6.73 -17.71
CA ASN A 82 -17.63 6.11 -16.65
C ASN A 82 -17.96 4.61 -16.43
N PHE A 83 -18.79 3.99 -17.26
CA PHE A 83 -19.28 2.62 -17.06
C PHE A 83 -18.14 1.61 -16.85
N GLU A 84 -17.09 1.70 -17.65
CA GLU A 84 -15.99 0.73 -17.61
C GLU A 84 -15.19 0.86 -16.32
N ALA A 85 -14.92 2.09 -15.88
CA ALA A 85 -14.24 2.36 -14.62
C ALA A 85 -15.10 1.92 -13.43
N CYS A 86 -16.41 2.17 -13.45
CA CYS A 86 -17.33 1.73 -12.41
C CYS A 86 -17.42 0.20 -12.33
N MET A 87 -17.55 -0.47 -13.47
CA MET A 87 -17.60 -1.93 -13.53
C MET A 87 -16.27 -2.54 -13.08
N ALA A 88 -15.14 -1.99 -13.52
CA ALA A 88 -13.83 -2.41 -13.05
C ALA A 88 -13.66 -2.24 -11.53
N ALA A 89 -14.18 -1.15 -10.95
CA ALA A 89 -14.17 -0.94 -9.50
C ALA A 89 -15.04 -1.96 -8.74
N ILE A 90 -16.24 -2.27 -9.26
CA ILE A 90 -17.14 -3.25 -8.64
C ILE A 90 -16.54 -4.67 -8.70
N TYR A 91 -15.97 -5.08 -9.83
CA TYR A 91 -15.37 -6.41 -9.94
C TYR A 91 -14.05 -6.53 -9.19
N SER A 92 -13.19 -5.51 -9.24
CA SER A 92 -11.93 -5.51 -8.48
C SER A 92 -12.16 -5.59 -6.98
N SER A 93 -13.17 -4.89 -6.44
CA SER A 93 -13.52 -4.98 -5.02
C SER A 93 -14.04 -6.36 -4.62
N LYS A 94 -14.86 -7.01 -5.45
CA LYS A 94 -15.30 -8.40 -5.22
C LYS A 94 -14.13 -9.39 -5.22
N ILE A 95 -13.22 -9.28 -6.19
CA ILE A 95 -12.04 -10.14 -6.28
C ILE A 95 -11.13 -9.91 -5.07
N ALA A 96 -10.89 -8.66 -4.69
CA ALA A 96 -10.09 -8.33 -3.50
C ALA A 96 -10.66 -8.97 -2.24
N MET A 97 -11.97 -8.86 -2.01
CA MET A 97 -12.65 -9.50 -0.88
C MET A 97 -12.54 -11.03 -0.91
N TRP A 98 -12.70 -11.63 -2.09
CA TRP A 98 -12.55 -13.07 -2.26
C TRP A 98 -11.13 -13.55 -1.90
N VAL A 99 -10.09 -12.85 -2.37
CA VAL A 99 -8.69 -13.17 -2.02
C VAL A 99 -8.46 -13.10 -0.51
N PHE A 100 -9.02 -12.10 0.18
CA PHE A 100 -8.93 -12.03 1.64
C PHE A 100 -9.62 -13.19 2.34
N GLN A 101 -10.79 -13.61 1.85
CA GLN A 101 -11.51 -14.75 2.40
C GLN A 101 -10.71 -16.04 2.22
N GLN A 102 -10.09 -16.26 1.06
CA GLN A 102 -9.21 -17.41 0.81
C GLN A 102 -8.01 -17.42 1.76
N LYS A 103 -7.35 -16.27 1.97
CA LYS A 103 -6.25 -16.16 2.93
C LYS A 103 -6.70 -16.51 4.35
N LYS A 104 -7.88 -16.02 4.77
CA LYS A 104 -8.43 -16.33 6.10
C LYS A 104 -8.64 -17.84 6.26
N GLN A 105 -9.26 -18.49 5.27
CA GLN A 105 -9.49 -19.94 5.30
C GLN A 105 -8.19 -20.73 5.39
N LEU A 106 -7.14 -20.32 4.68
CA LEU A 106 -5.82 -20.95 4.76
C LEU A 106 -5.20 -20.83 6.15
N ILE A 107 -5.26 -19.64 6.76
CA ILE A 107 -4.73 -19.43 8.12
C ILE A 107 -5.52 -20.24 9.15
N ASP A 108 -6.85 -20.26 9.04
CA ASP A 108 -7.71 -21.03 9.96
C ASP A 108 -7.42 -22.53 9.84
N TRP A 109 -7.17 -23.03 8.63
CA TRP A 109 -6.72 -24.40 8.37
C TRP A 109 -5.34 -24.71 8.98
N GLU A 110 -4.34 -23.85 8.77
CA GLU A 110 -3.00 -24.01 9.36
C GLU A 110 -3.02 -23.98 10.90
N GLN A 111 -3.93 -23.19 11.50
CA GLN A 111 -4.08 -23.09 12.94
C GLN A 111 -4.95 -24.19 13.55
N GLY A 112 -5.50 -25.11 12.74
CA GLY A 112 -6.40 -26.17 13.19
C GLY A 112 -7.67 -25.64 13.85
N ARG A 113 -8.05 -24.39 13.56
CA ARG A 113 -9.26 -23.77 14.09
C ARG A 113 -10.46 -24.26 13.28
N PRO A 114 -11.61 -24.54 13.92
CA PRO A 114 -12.79 -24.92 13.18
C PRO A 114 -13.18 -23.78 12.24
N VAL A 115 -13.23 -24.09 10.94
CA VAL A 115 -13.77 -23.20 9.92
C VAL A 115 -15.28 -23.07 10.17
N LEU A 116 -15.69 -21.89 10.65
CA LEU A 116 -17.09 -21.50 10.77
C LEU A 116 -17.57 -20.87 9.45
#